data_AF-A0A7K1ACK5-F1
#
_entry.id   AF-A0A7K1ACK5-F1
#
_cell.length_a   1.000
_cell.length_b   1.000
_cell.length_c   1.000
_cell.angle_alpha   90.00
_cell.angle_beta   90.00
_cell.angle_gamma   90.00
#
_symmetry.space_group_name_H-M   'P 1'
#
loop_
_entity.id
_entity.type
_entity.pdbx_description
1 polymer ?
#
loop_
_entity_poly.entity_id
_entity_poly.type
_entity_poly.pdbx_seq_one_letter_code
_entity_poly.pdbx_strand_id
1 'polypeptide(L)'
;MTSTESLIDRKQLAYIASQAADARLNVELETEGMTLNIGPQHPATHGTLRIIAHLDGEQVVWAEPSCGYMHRGYEKLTEVRTYPQVTSLVNR
;
A
#
# COMPACT_ATOMS: atom_id res chain seq x y z
N MET A 1 -34.70 -19.36 11.62
CA MET A 1 -33.83 -18.95 10.50
C MET A 1 -33.84 -17.44 10.22
N THR A 2 -34.62 -16.63 10.96
CA THR A 2 -34.89 -15.22 10.63
C THR A 2 -34.18 -14.18 11.52
N SER A 3 -33.31 -14.60 12.44
CA SER A 3 -32.60 -13.66 13.34
C SER A 3 -31.22 -13.25 12.83
N THR A 4 -30.58 -14.07 11.98
CA THR A 4 -29.23 -13.79 11.46
C THR A 4 -29.26 -12.87 10.24
N GLU A 5 -30.30 -12.94 9.40
CA GLU A 5 -30.48 -12.06 8.24
C GLU A 5 -30.73 -10.60 8.64
N SER A 6 -31.50 -10.35 9.71
CA SER A 6 -31.74 -8.98 10.19
C SER A 6 -30.51 -8.31 10.81
N LEU A 7 -29.59 -9.11 11.35
CA LEU A 7 -28.30 -8.64 11.87
C LEU A 7 -27.33 -8.27 10.75
N ILE A 8 -27.38 -8.95 9.60
CA ILE A 8 -26.57 -8.63 8.42
C ILE A 8 -27.05 -7.30 7.82
N ASP A 9 -28.36 -7.14 7.63
CA ASP A 9 -28.95 -5.92 7.05
C ASP A 9 -28.66 -4.67 7.91
N ARG A 10 -28.74 -4.82 9.23
CA ARG A 10 -28.43 -3.73 10.18
C ARG A 10 -26.95 -3.36 10.19
N LYS A 11 -26.04 -4.34 10.04
CA LYS A 11 -24.59 -4.07 9.89
C LYS A 11 -24.27 -3.43 8.54
N GLN A 12 -24.96 -3.83 7.48
CA GLN A 12 -24.79 -3.30 6.14
C GLN A 12 -25.27 -1.84 6.04
N LEU A 13 -26.42 -1.53 6.65
CA LEU A 13 -26.91 -0.17 6.82
C LEU A 13 -25.96 0.72 7.65
N ALA A 14 -25.41 0.19 8.74
CA ALA A 14 -24.43 0.91 9.55
C ALA A 14 -23.14 1.22 8.77
N TYR A 15 -22.66 0.27 7.96
CA TYR A 15 -21.49 0.45 7.08
C TYR A 15 -21.73 1.48 5.98
N ILE A 16 -22.91 1.46 5.36
CA ILE A 16 -23.29 2.47 4.35
C ILE A 16 -23.41 3.86 4.99
N ALA A 17 -23.98 3.94 6.21
CA ALA A 17 -24.08 5.19 6.95
C ALA A 17 -22.71 5.76 7.34
N SER A 18 -21.75 4.92 7.74
CA SER A 18 -20.39 5.38 8.05
C SER A 18 -19.66 5.87 6.80
N GLN A 19 -19.75 5.14 5.69
CA GLN A 19 -19.18 5.54 4.39
C GLN A 19 -19.77 6.88 3.89
N ALA A 20 -21.09 7.06 4.04
CA ALA A 20 -21.75 8.30 3.65
C ALA A 20 -21.41 9.49 4.57
N ALA A 21 -21.09 9.25 5.84
CA ALA A 21 -20.66 10.29 6.78
C ALA A 21 -19.23 10.76 6.48
N ASP A 22 -18.29 9.83 6.25
CA ASP A 22 -16.91 10.15 5.84
C ASP A 22 -16.88 10.94 4.53
N ALA A 23 -17.64 10.49 3.52
CA ALA A 23 -17.71 11.19 2.24
C ALA A 23 -18.25 12.62 2.37
N ARG A 24 -19.19 12.87 3.30
CA ARG A 24 -19.73 14.22 3.55
C ARG A 24 -18.71 15.12 4.25
N LEU A 25 -17.97 14.59 5.22
CA LEU A 25 -16.90 15.33 5.90
C LEU A 25 -15.80 15.75 4.92
N ASN A 26 -15.43 14.88 3.98
CA ASN A 26 -14.42 15.19 2.98
C ASN A 26 -14.88 16.28 1.98
N VAL A 27 -16.17 16.35 1.64
CA VAL A 27 -16.71 17.41 0.76
C VAL A 27 -16.73 18.78 1.46
N GLU A 28 -16.89 18.79 2.78
CA GLU A 28 -16.93 20.04 3.56
C GLU A 28 -15.54 20.58 3.92
N LEU A 29 -14.52 19.71 3.89
CA LEU A 29 -13.11 20.02 4.09
C LEU A 29 -12.31 19.70 2.82
N GLU A 30 -12.46 20.49 1.76
CA GLU A 30 -11.57 20.39 0.60
C GLU A 30 -10.13 20.70 1.04
N THR A 31 -9.32 19.67 1.26
CA THR A 31 -7.92 19.81 1.62
C THR A 31 -7.11 19.89 0.33
N GLU A 32 -6.22 20.86 0.19
CA GLU A 32 -5.35 20.96 -0.98
C GLU A 32 -4.48 19.69 -1.05
N GLY A 33 -4.60 18.93 -2.16
CA GLY A 33 -4.00 17.61 -2.28
C GLY A 33 -2.50 17.61 -1.94
N MET A 34 -2.13 16.86 -0.91
CA MET A 34 -0.75 16.84 -0.40
C MET A 34 0.03 15.69 -1.02
N THR A 35 1.25 15.96 -1.50
CA THR A 35 2.19 14.90 -1.90
C THR A 35 3.17 14.62 -0.76
N LEU A 36 3.10 13.43 -0.18
CA LEU A 36 4.00 12.94 0.87
C LEU A 36 5.00 11.93 0.29
N ASN A 37 6.29 12.23 0.41
CA ASN A 37 7.37 11.33 0.00
C ASN A 37 7.91 10.55 1.20
N ILE A 38 7.59 9.26 1.27
CA ILE A 38 8.10 8.33 2.28
C ILE A 38 9.37 7.69 1.72
N GLY A 39 10.52 8.08 2.27
CA GLY A 39 11.83 7.65 1.78
C GLY A 39 12.31 6.28 2.30
N PRO A 40 13.41 5.75 1.72
CA PRO A 40 13.98 4.44 2.09
C PRO A 40 14.47 4.33 3.54
N GLN A 41 14.71 5.45 4.22
CA GLN A 41 15.16 5.50 5.61
C GLN A 41 14.01 5.39 6.62
N HIS A 42 12.76 5.49 6.14
CA HIS A 42 11.61 5.50 7.01
C HIS A 42 11.42 4.13 7.69
N PRO A 43 11.30 4.03 9.03
CA PRO A 43 11.22 2.73 9.71
C PRO A 43 10.07 1.84 9.22
N ALA A 44 8.97 2.43 8.74
CA ALA A 44 7.80 1.70 8.24
C ALA A 44 7.96 1.10 6.84
N THR A 45 9.05 1.38 6.11
CA THR A 45 9.26 0.81 4.76
C THR A 45 9.93 -0.57 4.81
N HIS A 46 10.26 -1.09 6.00
CA HIS A 46 10.80 -2.44 6.25
C HIS A 46 11.91 -2.86 5.27
N GLY A 47 12.76 -1.91 4.90
CA GLY A 47 13.76 -2.06 3.84
C GLY A 47 13.87 -0.78 3.03
N THR A 48 14.48 -0.87 1.85
CA THR A 48 14.69 0.27 0.96
C THR A 48 13.56 0.37 -0.05
N LEU A 49 12.40 0.81 0.41
CA LEU A 49 11.26 1.18 -0.43
C LEU A 49 11.01 2.69 -0.31
N ARG A 50 10.76 3.35 -1.44
CA ARG A 50 10.27 4.72 -1.48
C ARG A 50 8.82 4.72 -1.98
N ILE A 51 7.95 5.46 -1.31
CA ILE A 51 6.54 5.62 -1.71
C ILE A 51 6.24 7.11 -1.83
N ILE A 52 5.70 7.53 -2.98
CA ILE A 52 5.16 8.87 -3.18
C ILE A 52 3.64 8.76 -3.01
N ALA A 53 3.11 9.21 -1.89
CA ALA A 53 1.67 9.14 -1.58
C ALA A 53 1.01 10.50 -1.84
N HIS A 54 -0.14 10.47 -2.50
CA HIS A 54 -1.02 11.62 -2.67
C HIS A 54 -2.17 11.48 -1.68
N LEU A 55 -2.30 12.48 -0.81
CA LEU A 55 -3.19 12.49 0.33
C LEU A 55 -4.26 13.56 0.15
N ASP A 56 -5.48 13.21 0.54
CA ASP A 56 -6.57 14.13 0.82
C ASP A 56 -6.87 14.02 2.33
N GLY A 57 -6.35 14.98 3.09
CA GLY A 57 -6.31 14.89 4.55
C GLY A 57 -5.56 13.64 5.04
N GLU A 58 -6.26 12.76 5.78
CA GLU A 58 -5.72 11.50 6.29
C GLU A 58 -5.92 10.33 5.32
N GLN A 59 -6.66 10.52 4.22
CA GLN A 59 -6.99 9.48 3.25
C GLN A 59 -5.96 9.44 2.11
N VAL A 60 -5.49 8.24 1.77
CA VAL A 60 -4.62 8.04 0.60
C VAL A 60 -5.47 7.93 -0.65
N VAL A 61 -5.32 8.89 -1.56
CA VAL A 61 -6.01 8.89 -2.87
C VAL A 61 -5.24 8.03 -3.87
N TRP A 62 -3.91 8.14 -3.85
CA TRP A 62 -3.04 7.39 -4.75
C TRP A 62 -1.63 7.23 -4.14
N ALA A 63 -0.91 6.20 -4.55
CA ALA A 63 0.47 5.99 -4.13
C ALA A 63 1.33 5.39 -5.25
N GLU A 64 2.51 5.94 -5.45
CA GLU A 64 3.55 5.41 -6.35
C GLU A 64 4.65 4.71 -5.55
N PRO A 65 4.73 3.38 -5.56
CA PRO A 65 5.89 2.68 -5.05
C PRO A 65 7.04 2.78 -6.06
N SER A 66 8.15 3.39 -5.66
CA SER A 66 9.39 3.42 -6.45
C SER A 66 10.23 2.17 -6.14
N CYS A 67 10.23 1.23 -7.08
CA CYS A 67 10.99 -0.02 -7.02
C CYS A 67 12.41 0.14 -7.58
N GLY A 68 13.31 -0.77 -7.20
CA GLY A 68 14.64 -0.90 -7.82
C GLY A 68 15.82 -0.58 -6.91
N TYR A 69 15.61 -0.04 -5.71
CA TYR A 69 16.69 0.24 -4.75
C TYR A 69 17.50 -0.99 -4.33
N MET A 70 16.89 -2.19 -4.38
CA MET A 70 17.55 -3.47 -4.09
C MET A 70 17.85 -4.29 -5.34
N HIS A 71 17.69 -3.73 -6.54
CA HIS A 71 17.98 -4.44 -7.77
C HIS A 71 19.50 -4.68 -7.89
N ARG A 72 19.91 -5.96 -7.82
CA ARG A 72 21.32 -6.38 -7.90
C ARG A 72 21.68 -7.06 -9.23
N GLY A 73 20.77 -7.08 -10.21
CA GLY A 73 21.02 -7.72 -11.51
C GLY A 73 21.24 -9.23 -11.40
N TYR A 74 20.46 -9.91 -10.55
CA TYR A 74 20.60 -11.35 -10.32
C TYR A 74 20.55 -12.18 -11.60
N GLU A 75 19.66 -11.82 -12.53
CA GLU A 75 19.54 -12.46 -13.84
C GLU A 75 20.87 -12.41 -14.61
N LYS A 76 21.51 -11.24 -14.65
CA LYS A 76 22.82 -11.08 -15.31
C LYS A 76 23.91 -11.87 -14.60
N LEU A 77 23.89 -11.90 -13.28
CA LEU A 77 24.84 -12.64 -12.46
C LEU A 77 24.72 -14.15 -12.68
N THR A 78 23.54 -14.67 -13.01
CA THR A 78 23.36 -16.10 -13.29
C THR A 78 23.92 -16.53 -14.65
N GLU A 79 24.11 -15.63 -15.62
CA GLU A 79 24.63 -15.97 -16.95
C GLU A 79 26.07 -16.49 -16.93
N VAL A 80 26.88 -16.03 -15.96
CA VAL A 80 28.32 -16.33 -15.87
C VAL A 80 28.64 -17.37 -14.78
N ARG A 81 27.63 -17.93 -14.11
CA ARG A 81 27.80 -18.85 -12.97
C ARG A 81 27.28 -20.25 -13.30
N THR A 82 27.89 -21.25 -12.68
CA THR A 82 27.41 -22.64 -12.80
C THR A 82 26.17 -22.86 -11.93
N TYR A 83 25.33 -23.83 -12.30
CA TYR A 83 24.10 -24.15 -11.57
C TYR A 83 24.26 -24.27 -10.04
N PRO A 84 25.29 -24.97 -9.50
CA PRO A 84 25.50 -25.03 -8.07
C PRO A 84 25.82 -23.67 -7.42
N GLN A 85 26.42 -22.73 -8.14
CA GLN A 85 26.73 -21.39 -7.64
C GLN A 85 25.50 -20.46 -7.64
N VAL A 86 24.50 -20.75 -8.47
CA VAL A 86 23.25 -19.97 -8.51
C VAL A 86 22.42 -20.19 -7.24
N THR A 87 22.47 -21.39 -6.64
CA THR A 87 21.66 -21.69 -5.45
C THR A 87 21.99 -20.80 -4.26
N SER A 88 23.27 -20.45 -4.05
CA SER A 88 23.70 -19.57 -2.96
C SER A 88 23.49 -18.09 -3.28
N LEU A 89 23.38 -17.75 -4.55
CA LEU A 89 23.13 -16.39 -5.01
C LEU A 89 21.66 -16.00 -4.77
N VAL A 90 20.72 -16.91 -5.06
CA VAL A 90 19.27 -16.68 -4.93
C VAL A 90 18.80 -16.80 -3.48
N ASN A 91 19.38 -17.70 -2.69
CA ASN A 91 19.00 -17.93 -1.30
C ASN A 91 19.80 -17.03 -0.34
N ARG A 92 19.57 -15.71 -0.40
CA ARG A 92 20.26 -14.68 0.40
C ARG A 92 19.29 -13.87 1.25
#